data_AF-F1YSN7-F1
#
_entry.id   AF-F1YSN7-F1
#
_cell.length_a   1.000
_cell.length_b   1.000
_cell.length_c   1.000
_cell.angle_alpha   90.00
_cell.angle_beta   90.00
_cell.angle_gamma   90.00
#
_symmetry.space_group_name_H-M   'P 1'
#
loop_
_entity.id
_entity.type
_entity.pdbx_description
1 polymer ?
#
loop_
_entity_poly.entity_id
_entity_poly.type
_entity_poly.pdbx_seq_one_letter_code
_entity_poly.pdbx_strand_id
1 'polypeptide(L)'
;MAATEVILLQRVEHLGQMGDVVKVRPGFARNYLLPQGKAIRANDDNRARFERERAQLEAQNIKRREEAERLSERMEGLAVILIRQAGDSGSLYGSVSTRDVAQAVTEAGFTISRQQVFLAHPIKSLGLYEVKIALHPEVVVPVIINVARSEEEAERQARGEAASLEEEAEIAGDDAVVEGELITDPAEIAEAEAAPAEANA
;
A
#
# COMPACT_ATOMS: atom_id res chain seq x y z
N MET A 1 12.06 19.71 28.83
CA MET A 1 12.75 19.45 27.54
C MET A 1 12.94 20.79 26.84
N ALA A 2 14.17 21.16 26.46
CA ALA A 2 14.39 22.37 25.69
C ALA A 2 13.66 22.26 24.35
N ALA A 3 12.91 23.29 23.96
CA ALA A 3 12.27 23.41 22.65
C ALA A 3 13.04 24.45 21.84
N THR A 4 13.16 24.23 20.53
CA THR A 4 13.78 25.16 19.58
C THR A 4 12.71 25.68 18.64
N GLU A 5 12.71 26.99 18.44
CA GLU A 5 11.81 27.66 17.51
C GLU A 5 12.43 27.70 16.12
N VAL A 6 11.63 27.29 15.12
CA VAL A 6 12.03 27.29 13.71
C VAL A 6 10.91 27.87 12.86
N ILE A 7 11.28 28.54 11.78
CA ILE A 7 10.37 29.08 10.76
C ILE A 7 10.37 28.11 9.59
N LEU A 8 9.20 27.61 9.20
CA LEU A 8 9.08 26.64 8.10
C LEU A 8 9.22 27.33 6.74
N LEU A 9 10.10 26.80 5.89
CA LEU A 9 10.29 27.24 4.50
C LEU A 9 9.40 26.47 3.52
N GLN A 10 8.88 25.33 3.93
CA GLN A 10 7.98 24.49 3.15
C GLN A 10 6.98 23.81 4.07
N ARG A 11 5.85 23.39 3.51
CA ARG A 11 4.84 22.60 4.22
C ARG A 11 5.42 21.27 4.71
N VAL A 12 5.05 20.88 5.93
CA VAL A 12 5.38 19.58 6.52
C VAL A 12 4.13 19.02 7.18
N GLU A 13 3.78 17.76 6.87
CA GLU A 13 2.49 17.11 7.20
C GLU A 13 2.12 17.10 8.70
N HIS A 14 3.07 17.32 9.60
CA HIS A 14 2.86 17.28 11.06
C HIS A 14 3.24 18.56 11.82
N LEU A 15 3.68 19.62 11.13
CA LEU A 15 4.13 20.86 11.78
C LEU A 15 3.25 22.06 11.45
N GLY A 16 2.90 22.24 10.18
CA GLY A 16 2.20 23.43 9.72
C GLY A 16 2.52 23.81 8.28
N GLN A 17 2.11 25.02 7.94
CA GLN A 17 2.28 25.61 6.62
C GLN A 17 3.60 26.39 6.53
N MET A 18 3.93 26.84 5.32
CA MET A 18 5.08 27.68 5.10
C MET A 18 4.92 29.03 5.82
N GLY A 19 5.96 29.48 6.50
CA GLY A 19 5.98 30.73 7.26
C GLY A 19 5.58 30.60 8.73
N ASP A 20 5.08 29.43 9.14
CA ASP A 20 4.72 29.21 10.55
C ASP A 20 5.97 29.11 11.42
N VAL A 21 5.90 29.75 12.59
CA VAL A 21 6.91 29.63 13.65
C VAL A 21 6.48 28.51 14.59
N VAL A 22 7.20 27.39 14.54
CA VAL A 22 6.86 26.18 15.29
C VAL A 22 7.91 25.84 16.34
N LYS A 23 7.45 25.38 17.51
CA LYS A 23 8.30 24.88 18.60
C LYS A 23 8.51 23.38 18.44
N VAL A 24 9.74 22.97 18.14
CA VAL A 24 10.10 21.56 17.94
C VAL A 24 11.20 21.11 18.90
N ARG A 25 11.39 19.80 19.02
CA ARG A 25 12.52 19.25 19.79
C ARG A 25 13.85 19.58 19.09
N PRO A 26 14.91 19.99 19.80
CA PRO A 26 16.20 20.38 19.21
C PRO A 26 16.81 19.32 18.30
N GLY A 27 16.64 18.03 18.64
CA GLY A 27 17.10 16.92 17.81
C GLY A 27 16.41 16.87 16.44
N PHE A 28 15.10 17.15 16.40
CA PHE A 28 14.34 17.16 15.16
C PHE A 28 14.71 18.35 14.26
N ALA A 29 14.88 19.55 14.84
CA ALA A 29 15.39 20.70 14.10
C ALA A 29 16.78 20.44 13.51
N ARG A 30 17.71 19.92 14.31
CA ARG A 30 19.12 19.73 13.92
C ARG A 30 19.35 18.59 12.93
N ASN A 31 18.61 17.48 13.04
CA ASN A 31 18.87 16.28 12.23
C ASN A 31 18.01 16.23 10.96
N TYR A 32 16.82 16.85 10.97
CA TYR A 32 15.86 16.73 9.88
C TYR A 32 15.58 18.07 9.20
N LEU A 33 15.08 19.07 9.94
CA LEU A 33 14.57 20.31 9.32
C LEU A 33 15.67 21.23 8.77
N LEU A 34 16.73 21.48 9.54
CA LEU A 34 17.81 22.38 9.14
C LEU A 34 18.69 21.80 8.02
N PRO A 35 19.13 20.53 8.07
CA PRO A 35 19.99 19.98 7.01
C PRO A 35 19.26 19.82 5.67
N GLN A 36 17.95 19.56 5.70
CA GLN A 36 17.13 19.44 4.50
C GLN A 36 16.64 20.79 3.97
N GLY A 37 17.01 21.91 4.60
CA GLY A 37 16.57 23.25 4.19
C GLY A 37 15.06 23.47 4.32
N LYS A 38 14.37 22.68 5.15
CA LYS A 38 12.90 22.76 5.32
C LYS A 38 12.48 23.86 6.28
N ALA A 39 13.39 24.30 7.13
CA ALA A 39 13.16 25.35 8.10
C ALA A 39 14.45 26.14 8.37
N ILE A 40 14.30 27.34 8.90
CA ILE A 40 15.38 28.19 9.41
C ILE A 40 15.18 28.45 10.90
N ARG A 41 16.25 28.76 11.64
CA ARG A 41 16.11 29.14 13.06
C ARG A 41 15.35 30.45 13.18
N ALA A 42 14.45 30.54 14.16
CA ALA A 42 13.67 31.73 14.42
C ALA A 42 14.52 32.82 15.13
N ASN A 43 15.32 33.53 14.34
CA ASN A 43 16.03 34.75 14.76
C ASN A 43 15.44 35.95 14.00
N ASP A 44 15.57 37.16 14.54
CA ASP A 44 15.01 38.37 13.92
C ASP A 44 15.58 38.62 12.51
N ASP A 45 16.89 38.40 12.32
CA ASP A 45 17.53 38.48 11.00
C ASP A 45 16.94 37.50 9.98
N ASN A 46 16.66 36.28 10.43
CA ASN A 46 16.10 35.21 9.60
C ASN A 46 14.63 35.48 9.26
N ARG A 47 13.88 36.12 10.17
CA ARG A 47 12.50 36.56 9.92
C ARG A 47 12.47 37.62 8.82
N ALA A 48 13.32 38.65 8.91
CA ALA A 48 13.44 39.67 7.87
C ALA A 48 13.95 39.12 6.52
N ARG A 49 14.81 38.09 6.56
CA ARG A 49 15.22 37.35 5.35
C ARG A 49 14.04 36.59 4.74
N PHE A 50 13.27 35.88 5.56
CA PHE A 50 12.11 35.13 5.10
C PHE A 50 11.06 36.03 4.45
N GLU A 51 10.75 37.18 5.04
CA GLU A 51 9.77 38.12 4.47
C GLU A 51 10.16 38.61 3.06
N ARG A 52 11.46 38.83 2.82
CA ARG A 52 11.97 39.19 1.48
C ARG A 52 11.88 38.03 0.48
N GLU A 53 12.14 36.81 0.93
CA GLU A 53 12.13 35.61 0.09
C GLU A 53 10.74 34.99 -0.06
N ARG A 54 9.77 35.41 0.76
CA ARG A 54 8.43 34.81 0.84
C ARG A 54 7.75 34.72 -0.52
N ALA A 55 7.68 35.83 -1.24
CA ALA A 55 7.03 35.87 -2.56
C ALA A 55 7.71 34.92 -3.57
N GLN A 56 9.02 34.79 -3.50
CA GLN A 56 9.77 33.88 -4.38
C GLN A 56 9.53 32.42 -4.00
N LEU A 57 9.49 32.11 -2.70
CA LEU A 57 9.22 30.76 -2.19
C LEU A 57 7.79 30.32 -2.49
N GLU A 58 6.80 31.22 -2.34
CA GLU A 58 5.40 30.96 -2.71
C GLU A 58 5.28 30.65 -4.21
N ALA A 59 5.90 31.47 -5.06
CA ALA A 59 5.90 31.24 -6.50
C ALA A 59 6.58 29.92 -6.90
N GLN A 60 7.68 29.54 -6.25
CA GLN A 60 8.33 28.25 -6.48
C GLN A 60 7.47 27.08 -6.00
N ASN A 61 6.78 27.23 -4.87
CA ASN A 61 5.92 26.19 -4.32
C ASN A 61 4.74 25.89 -5.26
N ILE A 62 4.08 26.95 -5.75
CA ILE A 62 2.97 26.81 -6.70
C ILE A 62 3.43 26.09 -7.97
N LYS A 63 4.57 26.49 -8.56
CA LYS A 63 5.12 25.81 -9.75
C LYS A 63 5.40 24.33 -9.51
N ARG A 64 6.03 23.98 -8.38
CA ARG A 64 6.31 22.57 -8.03
C ARG A 64 5.04 21.78 -7.79
N ARG A 65 4.02 22.41 -7.19
CA ARG A 65 2.71 21.77 -7.00
C ARG A 65 2.04 21.50 -8.35
N GLU A 66 2.01 22.47 -9.26
CA GLU A 66 1.46 22.29 -10.61
C GLU A 66 2.21 21.22 -11.41
N GLU A 67 3.54 21.17 -11.32
CA GLU A 67 4.34 20.09 -11.94
C GLU A 67 4.02 18.72 -11.34
N ALA A 68 3.83 18.64 -10.02
CA ALA A 68 3.46 17.42 -9.33
C ALA A 68 2.03 16.97 -9.66
N GLU A 69 1.08 17.90 -9.81
CA GLU A 69 -0.29 17.63 -10.24
C GLU A 69 -0.29 17.02 -11.65
N ARG A 70 0.44 17.61 -12.60
CA ARG A 70 0.60 17.05 -13.96
C ARG A 70 1.30 15.69 -13.99
N LEU A 71 2.19 15.42 -13.05
CA LEU A 71 2.79 14.10 -12.88
C LEU A 71 1.78 13.12 -12.28
N SER A 72 0.96 13.57 -11.33
CA SER A 72 -0.05 12.73 -10.68
C SER A 72 -1.09 12.22 -11.66
N GLU A 73 -1.59 13.07 -12.56
CA GLU A 73 -2.54 12.69 -13.60
C GLU A 73 -1.97 11.62 -14.54
N ARG A 74 -0.66 11.64 -14.79
CA ARG A 74 0.02 10.64 -15.63
C ARG A 74 0.31 9.34 -14.90
N MET A 75 0.38 9.38 -13.57
CA MET A 75 0.65 8.22 -12.72
C MET A 75 -0.63 7.56 -12.21
N GLU A 76 -1.77 8.24 -12.31
CA GLU A 76 -3.06 7.68 -11.91
C GLU A 76 -3.40 6.45 -12.76
N GLY A 77 -3.70 5.33 -12.09
CA GLY A 77 -3.95 4.04 -12.74
C GLY A 77 -2.70 3.31 -13.24
N LEU A 78 -1.49 3.80 -12.94
CA LEU A 78 -0.26 3.09 -13.29
C LEU A 78 -0.17 1.78 -12.49
N ALA A 79 -0.09 0.67 -13.21
CA ALA A 79 0.23 -0.64 -12.67
C ALA A 79 1.66 -1.01 -13.06
N VAL A 80 2.53 -1.18 -12.06
CA VAL A 80 3.93 -1.54 -12.27
C VAL A 80 4.13 -3.01 -11.94
N ILE A 81 4.64 -3.76 -12.90
CA ILE A 81 4.94 -5.18 -12.74
C ILE A 81 6.34 -5.32 -12.15
N LEU A 82 6.46 -6.13 -11.10
CA LEU A 82 7.71 -6.40 -10.41
C LEU A 82 7.94 -7.89 -10.32
N ILE A 83 8.91 -8.37 -11.11
CA ILE A 83 9.22 -9.80 -11.21
C ILE A 83 10.22 -10.18 -10.11
N ARG A 84 9.83 -11.15 -9.27
CA ARG A 84 10.69 -11.69 -8.20
C ARG A 84 10.47 -13.19 -8.02
N GLN A 85 11.53 -13.86 -7.57
CA GLN A 85 11.49 -15.28 -7.25
C GLN A 85 10.68 -15.51 -5.98
N ALA A 86 9.73 -16.44 -6.04
CA ALA A 86 8.85 -16.84 -4.94
C ALA A 86 8.78 -18.36 -4.84
N GLY A 87 8.56 -18.86 -3.63
CA GLY A 87 8.26 -20.27 -3.39
C GLY A 87 6.82 -20.61 -3.81
N ASP A 88 6.51 -21.90 -3.80
CA ASP A 88 5.21 -22.42 -4.28
C ASP A 88 4.03 -22.04 -3.39
N SER A 89 4.29 -21.65 -2.14
CA SER A 89 3.32 -21.08 -1.21
C SER A 89 2.99 -19.59 -1.46
N GLY A 90 3.50 -19.00 -2.55
CA GLY A 90 3.30 -17.58 -2.87
C GLY A 90 4.15 -16.61 -2.01
N SER A 91 5.02 -17.13 -1.15
CA SER A 91 5.97 -16.33 -0.38
C SER A 91 7.23 -16.02 -1.19
N LEU A 92 7.63 -14.75 -1.22
CA LEU A 92 8.84 -14.29 -1.89
C LEU A 92 10.09 -14.76 -1.13
N TYR A 93 11.13 -15.16 -1.86
CA TYR A 93 12.43 -15.49 -1.26
C TYR A 93 13.17 -14.26 -0.70
N GLY A 94 12.76 -13.07 -1.14
CA GLY A 94 13.23 -11.78 -0.62
C GLY A 94 12.06 -10.88 -0.24
N SER A 95 12.37 -9.63 0.10
CA SER A 95 11.36 -8.61 0.36
C SER A 95 11.42 -7.51 -0.68
N VAL A 96 10.27 -7.05 -1.18
CA VAL A 96 10.21 -5.83 -1.99
C VAL A 96 10.26 -4.63 -1.04
N SER A 97 11.30 -3.81 -1.22
CA SER A 97 11.54 -2.62 -0.43
C SER A 97 11.12 -1.35 -1.19
N THR A 98 11.10 -0.20 -0.51
CA THR A 98 10.85 1.10 -1.15
C THR A 98 11.85 1.42 -2.27
N ARG A 99 13.05 0.84 -2.22
CA ARG A 99 14.07 1.00 -3.27
C ARG A 99 13.65 0.27 -4.55
N ASP A 100 13.17 -0.97 -4.43
CA ASP A 100 12.74 -1.77 -5.58
C ASP A 100 11.55 -1.10 -6.27
N VAL A 101 10.58 -0.61 -5.47
CA VAL A 101 9.43 0.13 -5.98
C VAL A 101 9.86 1.39 -6.73
N ALA A 102 10.73 2.21 -6.14
CA ALA A 102 11.18 3.44 -6.78
C ALA A 102 11.93 3.16 -8.10
N GLN A 103 12.72 2.09 -8.15
CA GLN A 103 13.41 1.68 -9.35
C GLN A 103 12.42 1.22 -10.44
N ALA A 104 11.46 0.36 -10.11
CA ALA A 104 10.47 -0.13 -11.07
C ALA A 104 9.61 1.00 -11.65
N VAL A 105 9.22 1.98 -10.83
CA VAL A 105 8.50 3.17 -11.31
C VAL A 105 9.39 4.08 -12.17
N THR A 106 10.70 4.09 -11.91
CA THR A 106 11.68 4.80 -12.75
C THR A 106 11.88 4.13 -14.11
N GLU A 107 11.86 2.80 -14.14
CA GLU A 107 11.89 2.02 -15.38
C GLU A 107 10.61 2.24 -16.21
N ALA A 108 9.47 2.48 -15.56
CA ALA A 108 8.21 2.88 -16.21
C ALA A 108 8.20 4.33 -16.76
N GLY A 109 9.29 5.10 -16.56
CA GLY A 109 9.47 6.43 -17.15
C GLY A 109 9.28 7.61 -16.19
N PHE A 110 9.09 7.38 -14.89
CA PHE A 110 8.91 8.44 -13.88
C PHE A 110 10.09 8.52 -12.92
N THR A 111 10.78 9.65 -12.84
CA THR A 111 11.92 9.80 -11.92
C THR A 111 11.44 9.95 -10.46
N ILE A 112 11.51 8.86 -9.69
CA ILE A 112 11.06 8.83 -8.28
C ILE A 112 12.18 8.38 -7.36
N SER A 113 12.28 9.01 -6.19
CA SER A 113 13.23 8.66 -5.14
C SER A 113 12.60 7.72 -4.10
N ARG A 114 13.43 6.88 -3.47
CA ARG A 114 12.98 5.97 -2.39
C ARG A 114 12.30 6.66 -1.20
N GLN A 115 12.55 7.97 -1.00
CA GLN A 115 11.99 8.75 0.11
C GLN A 115 10.55 9.19 -0.15
N GLN A 116 10.13 9.16 -1.41
CA GLN A 116 8.78 9.52 -1.84
C GLN A 116 7.83 8.32 -1.78
N VAL A 117 8.35 7.10 -1.64
CA VAL A 117 7.54 5.88 -1.56
C VAL A 117 7.18 5.60 -0.11
N PHE A 118 5.87 5.58 0.18
CA PHE A 118 5.35 5.21 1.49
C PHE A 118 4.95 3.73 1.51
N LEU A 119 5.79 2.93 2.16
CA LEU A 119 5.56 1.51 2.39
C LEU A 119 5.65 1.23 3.89
N ALA A 120 4.55 0.79 4.50
CA ALA A 120 4.52 0.52 5.94
C ALA A 120 5.32 -0.73 6.32
N HIS A 121 5.18 -1.79 5.52
CA HIS A 121 5.88 -3.06 5.72
C HIS A 121 6.42 -3.56 4.37
N PRO A 122 7.63 -4.13 4.33
CA PRO A 122 8.15 -4.76 3.11
C PRO A 122 7.21 -5.87 2.61
N ILE A 123 7.01 -5.95 1.29
CA ILE A 123 6.13 -6.96 0.68
C ILE A 123 6.88 -8.29 0.60
N LYS A 124 6.24 -9.37 1.06
CA LYS A 124 6.83 -10.72 1.17
C LYS A 124 6.03 -11.81 0.47
N SER A 125 4.96 -11.45 -0.21
CA SER A 125 4.10 -12.38 -0.95
C SER A 125 3.79 -11.83 -2.34
N LEU A 126 3.43 -12.74 -3.24
CA LEU A 126 2.94 -12.39 -4.58
C LEU A 126 1.54 -11.75 -4.48
N GLY A 127 1.20 -10.92 -5.46
CA GLY A 127 -0.11 -10.28 -5.56
C GLY A 127 -0.04 -8.78 -5.89
N LEU A 128 -1.21 -8.15 -5.85
CA LEU A 128 -1.37 -6.72 -6.11
C LEU A 128 -1.34 -5.92 -4.80
N TYR A 129 -0.48 -4.90 -4.76
CA TYR A 129 -0.31 -4.03 -3.60
C TYR A 129 -0.49 -2.58 -4.00
N GLU A 130 -1.36 -1.87 -3.30
CA GLU A 130 -1.49 -0.43 -3.44
C GLU A 130 -0.41 0.27 -2.60
N VAL A 131 0.46 1.03 -3.26
CA VAL A 131 1.55 1.78 -2.62
C VAL A 131 1.38 3.26 -2.88
N LYS A 132 1.45 4.06 -1.82
CA LYS A 132 1.31 5.52 -1.90
C LYS A 132 2.64 6.16 -2.25
N ILE A 133 2.65 7.00 -3.27
CA ILE A 133 3.82 7.75 -3.70
C ILE A 133 3.54 9.24 -3.53
N ALA A 134 4.34 9.92 -2.72
CA ALA A 134 4.25 11.36 -2.53
C ALA A 134 5.18 12.10 -3.49
N LEU A 135 4.58 12.71 -4.51
CA LEU A 135 5.29 13.56 -5.47
C LEU A 135 5.61 14.93 -4.84
N HIS A 136 4.65 15.47 -4.09
CA HIS A 136 4.75 16.74 -3.38
C HIS A 136 4.06 16.62 -2.01
N PRO A 137 4.39 17.44 -0.99
CA PRO A 137 3.70 17.44 0.31
C PRO A 137 2.17 17.64 0.29
N GLU A 138 1.58 17.93 -0.88
CA GLU A 138 0.14 18.08 -1.09
C GLU A 138 -0.42 17.08 -2.11
N VAL A 139 0.45 16.36 -2.82
CA VAL A 139 0.08 15.47 -3.94
C VAL A 139 0.63 14.08 -3.66
N VAL A 140 -0.28 13.18 -3.27
CA VAL A 140 -0.01 11.77 -3.00
C VAL A 140 -0.84 10.93 -3.95
N VAL A 141 -0.20 10.00 -4.65
CA VAL A 141 -0.82 9.18 -5.68
C VAL A 141 -0.72 7.70 -5.28
N PRO A 142 -1.83 6.95 -5.27
CA PRO A 142 -1.77 5.50 -5.15
C PRO A 142 -1.31 4.87 -6.47
N VAL A 143 -0.33 3.97 -6.40
CA VAL A 143 0.18 3.20 -7.53
C VAL A 143 0.03 1.72 -7.22
N ILE A 144 -0.44 0.93 -8.18
CA ILE A 144 -0.61 -0.50 -8.02
C ILE A 144 0.70 -1.18 -8.39
N ILE A 145 1.24 -1.98 -7.47
CA ILE A 145 2.43 -2.80 -7.68
C ILE A 145 1.97 -4.24 -7.80
N ASN A 146 2.16 -4.81 -8.98
CA ASN A 146 1.86 -6.20 -9.24
C ASN A 146 3.14 -7.04 -9.07
N VAL A 147 3.20 -7.88 -8.04
CA VAL A 147 4.36 -8.73 -7.77
C VAL A 147 4.08 -10.16 -8.23
N ALA A 148 4.83 -10.61 -9.25
CA ALA A 148 4.64 -11.89 -9.92
C ALA A 148 5.95 -12.67 -10.10
N ARG A 149 5.86 -13.99 -10.36
CA ARG A 149 7.03 -14.84 -10.66
C ARG A 149 7.47 -14.71 -12.12
N SER A 150 6.53 -14.48 -13.04
CA SER A 150 6.74 -14.30 -14.48
C SER A 150 5.86 -13.19 -15.06
N GLU A 151 6.18 -12.73 -16.27
CA GLU A 151 5.36 -11.75 -17.01
C GLU A 151 3.97 -12.31 -17.33
N GLU A 152 3.87 -13.58 -17.70
CA GLU A 152 2.59 -14.25 -17.97
C GLU A 152 1.69 -14.33 -16.73
N GLU A 153 2.26 -14.54 -15.53
CA GLU A 153 1.53 -14.47 -14.27
C GLU A 153 1.04 -13.06 -13.95
N ALA A 154 1.88 -12.06 -14.24
CA ALA A 154 1.53 -10.67 -14.00
C ALA A 154 0.33 -10.23 -14.85
N GLU A 155 0.29 -10.65 -16.12
CA GLU A 155 -0.84 -10.39 -17.01
C GLU A 155 -2.12 -11.08 -16.54
N ARG A 156 -2.04 -12.34 -16.09
CA ARG A 156 -3.19 -13.05 -15.50
C ARG A 156 -3.73 -12.36 -14.25
N GLN A 157 -2.84 -11.89 -13.37
CA GLN A 157 -3.21 -11.13 -12.18
C GLN A 157 -3.83 -9.78 -12.53
N ALA A 158 -3.34 -9.10 -13.58
CA ALA A 158 -3.91 -7.84 -14.06
C ALA A 158 -5.30 -8.01 -14.69
N ARG A 159 -5.58 -9.17 -15.32
CA ARG A 159 -6.89 -9.51 -15.88
C ARG A 159 -7.91 -10.00 -14.84
N GLY A 160 -7.51 -10.17 -13.59
CA GLY A 160 -8.41 -10.58 -12.49
C GLY A 160 -8.58 -12.09 -12.31
N GLU A 161 -7.76 -12.91 -12.96
CA GLU A 161 -7.84 -14.39 -12.88
C GLU A 161 -7.21 -14.97 -11.59
N ALA A 162 -6.94 -14.14 -10.59
CA ALA A 162 -6.31 -14.55 -9.32
C ALA A 162 -7.30 -14.66 -8.15
N ALA A 163 -8.59 -14.81 -8.43
CA ALA A 163 -9.63 -15.10 -7.44
C ALA A 163 -10.02 -16.60 -7.37
N SER A 164 -9.27 -17.50 -8.02
CA SER A 164 -9.65 -18.92 -8.14
C SER A 164 -8.64 -19.89 -7.51
N LEU A 165 -8.18 -19.62 -6.29
CA LEU A 165 -7.85 -20.73 -5.36
C LEU A 165 -9.05 -21.06 -4.46
N GLU A 166 -10.00 -20.14 -4.33
CA GLU A 166 -11.28 -20.37 -3.64
C GLU A 166 -12.30 -21.01 -4.60
N GLU A 167 -12.34 -20.60 -5.88
CA GLU A 167 -13.23 -21.21 -6.89
C GLU A 167 -12.81 -22.63 -7.31
N GLU A 168 -11.51 -22.95 -7.36
CA GLU A 168 -11.05 -24.34 -7.62
C GLU A 168 -11.41 -25.29 -6.46
N ALA A 169 -11.51 -24.79 -5.22
CA ALA A 169 -11.91 -25.58 -4.06
C ALA A 169 -13.43 -25.82 -3.99
N GLU A 170 -14.25 -24.89 -4.49
CA GLU A 170 -15.71 -25.10 -4.61
C GLU A 170 -16.07 -26.06 -5.74
N ILE A 171 -15.39 -26.01 -6.89
CA ILE A 171 -15.68 -26.89 -8.04
C ILE A 171 -15.32 -28.36 -7.73
N ALA A 172 -14.24 -28.61 -6.97
CA ALA A 172 -13.86 -29.96 -6.55
C ALA A 172 -14.81 -30.59 -5.51
N GLY A 173 -15.65 -29.78 -4.84
CA GLY A 173 -16.63 -30.24 -3.85
C GLY A 173 -17.92 -30.79 -4.47
N ASP A 174 -18.28 -30.34 -5.68
CA ASP A 174 -19.57 -30.67 -6.31
C ASP A 174 -19.49 -31.85 -7.29
N ASP A 175 -18.31 -32.12 -7.88
CA ASP A 175 -18.10 -33.24 -8.82
C ASP A 175 -17.87 -34.61 -8.15
N ALA A 176 -17.73 -34.67 -6.83
CA ALA A 176 -17.48 -35.94 -6.12
C ALA A 176 -18.75 -36.73 -5.75
N VAL A 177 -19.96 -36.19 -5.99
CA VAL A 177 -21.22 -36.80 -5.50
C VAL A 177 -22.04 -37.54 -6.55
N VAL A 178 -21.59 -37.59 -7.81
CA VAL A 178 -22.38 -38.26 -8.87
C VAL A 178 -21.53 -39.24 -9.67
N GLU A 179 -21.14 -40.36 -9.03
CA GLU A 179 -21.09 -41.68 -9.68
C GLU A 179 -20.67 -42.76 -8.66
N GLY A 180 -21.62 -43.57 -8.22
CA GLY A 180 -21.42 -44.67 -7.25
C GLY A 180 -22.72 -45.40 -6.94
N GLU A 181 -23.11 -46.26 -7.88
CA GLU A 181 -24.36 -47.01 -8.05
C GLU A 181 -24.76 -47.98 -6.91
N LEU A 182 -26.07 -47.99 -6.57
CA LEU A 182 -27.00 -49.06 -6.10
C LEU A 182 -26.64 -50.09 -5.00
N ILE A 183 -27.73 -50.75 -4.52
CA ILE A 183 -27.89 -51.98 -3.70
C ILE A 183 -28.30 -51.63 -2.24
N THR A 184 -29.46 -51.95 -1.65
CA THR A 184 -30.64 -52.81 -1.91
C THR A 184 -31.80 -52.43 -0.97
N ASP A 185 -33.03 -52.73 -1.39
CA ASP A 185 -34.33 -52.62 -0.69
C ASP A 185 -34.37 -52.99 0.82
N PRO A 186 -35.12 -52.24 1.66
CA PRO A 186 -35.38 -52.59 3.05
C PRO A 186 -36.66 -53.44 3.18
N ALA A 187 -36.58 -54.71 2.77
CA ALA A 187 -37.63 -55.71 2.99
C ALA A 187 -37.16 -56.78 3.99
N GLU A 188 -36.82 -56.37 5.23
CA GLU A 188 -36.60 -57.30 6.35
C GLU A 188 -36.75 -56.57 7.70
N ILE A 189 -37.95 -56.07 7.97
CA ILE A 189 -38.39 -55.75 9.35
C ILE A 189 -39.81 -56.26 9.52
N ALA A 190 -39.96 -57.59 9.57
CA ALA A 190 -41.16 -58.25 10.05
C ALA A 190 -40.76 -59.37 11.01
N GLU A 191 -41.48 -59.42 12.14
CA GLU A 191 -41.50 -60.45 13.19
C GLU A 191 -40.58 -60.26 14.43
N ALA A 192 -41.08 -59.48 15.39
CA ALA A 192 -41.38 -59.92 16.77
C ALA A 192 -42.06 -58.75 17.53
N GLU A 193 -43.40 -58.68 17.51
CA GLU A 193 -44.29 -59.01 18.65
C GLU A 193 -44.64 -57.74 19.48
N ALA A 194 -45.76 -57.04 19.21
CA ALA A 194 -47.08 -57.19 19.88
C ALA A 194 -46.93 -57.41 21.42
N ALA A 195 -47.52 -56.65 22.36
CA ALA A 195 -48.84 -56.02 22.46
C ALA A 195 -48.88 -55.06 23.71
N PRO A 196 -50.03 -54.45 24.12
CA PRO A 196 -50.08 -53.07 24.63
C PRO A 196 -50.52 -52.88 26.11
N ALA A 197 -50.48 -51.60 26.54
CA ALA A 197 -51.38 -50.89 27.48
C ALA A 197 -51.40 -51.16 29.00
N GLU A 198 -51.76 -50.08 29.74
CA GLU A 198 -52.11 -49.95 31.17
C GLU A 198 -50.96 -49.99 32.19
N ALA A 199 -50.95 -49.32 33.35
CA ALA A 199 -51.69 -48.21 33.98
C ALA A 199 -50.95 -47.92 35.31
N ASN A 200 -51.35 -46.86 36.01
CA ASN A 200 -50.94 -46.52 37.39
C ASN A 200 -50.90 -47.72 38.36
N ALA A 201 -49.82 -47.83 39.15
CA ALA A 201 -49.79 -47.85 40.62
C ALA A 201 -48.35 -47.90 41.13
#